data_AF-A0A8C3MJK3-F1
#
_entry.id   AF-A0A8C3MJK3-F1
#
_cell.length_a   1.000
_cell.length_b   1.000
_cell.length_c   1.000
_cell.angle_alpha   90.00
_cell.angle_beta   90.00
_cell.angle_gamma   90.00
#
_symmetry.space_group_name_H-M   'P 1'
#
loop_
_entity.id
_entity.type
_entity.pdbx_description
1 polymer ?
#
loop_
_entity_poly.entity_id
_entity_poly.type
_entity_poly.pdbx_seq_one_letter_code
_entity_poly.pdbx_strand_id
1 'polypeptide(L)'
;LVPPRLVQLPHPLPSPGSLRLVNGSHRCEGRVEMFYLSQWGTVCDDAWDLRDAKVVCRQLGCGHALAAWGEAHYGQGTGYIFLDNLKCKGHEPSLLRCSHIRWDVHNCDHSEDAGAVCDIL
;
A
#
# COMPACT_ATOMS: atom_id res chain seq x y z
N LEU A 1 46.47 4.12 4.63
CA LEU A 1 45.36 3.23 4.29
C LEU A 1 44.10 4.08 4.18
N VAL A 2 43.73 4.48 2.96
CA VAL A 2 42.48 5.21 2.73
C VAL A 2 41.38 4.14 2.64
N PRO A 3 40.34 4.18 3.49
CA PRO A 3 39.24 3.23 3.38
C PRO A 3 38.60 3.37 1.99
N PRO A 4 38.21 2.25 1.33
CA PRO A 4 37.53 2.34 0.05
C PRO A 4 36.24 3.14 0.26
N ARG A 5 36.00 4.13 -0.60
CA ARG A 5 34.74 4.88 -0.61
C ARG A 5 33.61 3.88 -0.76
N LEU A 6 32.72 3.84 0.23
CA LEU A 6 31.45 3.12 0.13
C LEU A 6 30.75 3.63 -1.14
N VAL A 7 30.58 2.74 -2.12
CA VAL A 7 29.74 3.04 -3.29
C VAL A 7 28.34 3.26 -2.73
N GLN A 8 27.88 4.50 -2.69
CA GLN A 8 26.51 4.83 -2.30
C GLN A 8 25.59 4.12 -3.31
N LEU A 9 24.94 3.04 -2.90
CA LEU A 9 23.89 2.39 -3.70
C LEU A 9 22.85 3.46 -4.08
N PRO A 10 22.28 3.41 -5.30
CA PRO A 10 21.31 4.40 -5.75
C PRO A 10 20.03 4.26 -4.90
N HIS A 11 19.94 5.06 -3.84
CA HIS A 11 18.90 5.04 -2.80
C HIS A 11 18.76 3.71 -2.03
N PRO A 12 18.65 3.74 -0.70
CA PRO A 12 18.29 2.54 0.05
C PRO A 12 16.92 2.04 -0.41
N LEU A 13 16.81 0.73 -0.66
CA LEU A 13 15.53 0.09 -0.98
C LEU A 13 14.50 0.35 0.14
N PRO A 14 13.20 0.44 -0.18
CA PRO A 14 12.17 0.55 0.85
C PRO A 14 12.24 -0.63 1.83
N SER A 15 11.78 -0.43 3.06
CA SER A 15 11.66 -1.52 4.03
C SER A 15 10.40 -2.34 3.76
N PRO A 16 10.36 -3.65 4.08
CA PRO A 16 9.14 -4.43 4.00
C PRO A 16 7.97 -3.76 4.75
N GLY A 17 6.80 -3.69 4.10
CA GLY A 17 5.62 -2.97 4.59
C GLY A 17 5.58 -1.49 4.26
N SER A 18 6.58 -0.94 3.56
CA SER A 18 6.49 0.43 3.04
C SER A 18 5.32 0.55 2.07
N LEU A 19 4.58 1.65 2.12
CA LEU A 19 3.46 1.92 1.23
C LEU A 19 3.79 3.04 0.24
N ARG A 20 3.10 3.03 -0.89
CA ARG A 20 2.97 4.19 -1.79
C ARG A 20 1.56 4.25 -2.37
N LEU A 21 1.17 5.45 -2.77
CA LEU A 21 -0.02 5.69 -3.58
C LEU A 21 0.42 6.11 -4.98
N VAL A 22 -0.14 5.47 -6.01
CA VAL A 22 0.24 5.69 -7.42
C VAL A 22 -0.98 5.99 -8.27
N ASN A 23 -0.75 6.68 -9.40
CA ASN A 23 -1.79 7.09 -10.36
C ASN A 23 -2.89 8.01 -9.80
N GLY A 24 -2.69 8.60 -8.62
CA GLY A 24 -3.49 9.70 -8.11
C GLY A 24 -3.06 11.05 -8.66
N SER A 25 -3.87 12.11 -8.46
CA SER A 25 -3.49 13.47 -8.86
C SER A 25 -2.48 14.12 -7.91
N HIS A 26 -2.32 13.57 -6.70
CA HIS A 26 -1.34 14.01 -5.70
C HIS A 26 -0.82 12.84 -4.85
N ARG A 27 0.22 13.09 -4.02
CA ARG A 27 0.90 12.06 -3.19
C ARG A 27 0.04 11.35 -2.13
N CYS A 28 -1.19 11.80 -1.92
CA CYS A 28 -2.08 11.37 -0.84
C CYS A 28 -3.37 10.75 -1.40
N GLU A 29 -3.39 10.37 -2.67
CA GLU A 29 -4.43 9.54 -3.25
C GLU A 29 -3.83 8.61 -4.32
N GLY A 30 -4.49 7.48 -4.57
CA GLY A 30 -4.06 6.56 -5.63
C GLY A 30 -4.32 5.09 -5.30
N ARG A 31 -3.88 4.21 -6.19
CA ARG A 31 -3.81 2.77 -5.95
C ARG A 31 -2.83 2.48 -4.83
N VAL A 32 -3.21 1.62 -3.90
CA VAL A 32 -2.38 1.21 -2.77
C VAL A 32 -1.40 0.15 -3.23
N GLU A 33 -0.11 0.45 -3.13
CA GLU A 33 0.95 -0.53 -3.34
C GLU A 33 1.83 -0.66 -2.11
N MET A 34 2.28 -1.88 -1.85
CA MET A 34 3.10 -2.22 -0.71
C MET A 34 4.38 -2.91 -1.16
N PHE A 35 5.49 -2.56 -0.50
CA PHE A 35 6.77 -3.19 -0.71
C PHE A 35 6.93 -4.42 0.17
N TYR A 36 7.04 -5.59 -0.43
CA TYR A 36 7.26 -6.87 0.26
C TYR A 36 8.12 -7.79 -0.61
N LEU A 37 8.98 -8.61 0.02
CA LEU A 37 9.93 -9.49 -0.68
C LEU A 37 10.73 -8.80 -1.81
N SER A 38 11.22 -7.59 -1.53
CA SER A 38 12.00 -6.75 -2.45
C SER A 38 11.27 -6.28 -3.72
N GLN A 39 9.93 -6.32 -3.72
CA GLN A 39 9.10 -5.94 -4.87
C GLN A 39 7.89 -5.12 -4.42
N TRP A 40 7.34 -4.32 -5.34
CA TRP A 40 6.04 -3.68 -5.17
C TRP A 40 4.95 -4.61 -5.65
N GLY A 41 3.84 -4.63 -4.92
CA GLY A 41 2.62 -5.35 -5.26
C GLY A 41 1.40 -4.62 -4.73
N THR A 42 0.23 -5.02 -5.18
CA THR A 42 -1.06 -4.36 -4.90
C THR A 42 -1.80 -5.02 -3.74
N VAL A 43 -2.94 -4.45 -3.40
CA VAL A 43 -3.88 -4.92 -2.37
C VAL A 43 -5.23 -5.12 -3.06
N CYS A 44 -5.87 -6.26 -2.85
CA CYS A 44 -7.22 -6.52 -3.35
C CYS A 44 -8.27 -5.72 -2.55
N ASP A 45 -9.36 -5.35 -3.22
CA ASP A 45 -10.47 -4.59 -2.67
C ASP A 45 -11.53 -5.44 -1.94
N ASP A 46 -11.38 -6.76 -1.93
CA ASP A 46 -12.23 -7.66 -1.16
C ASP A 46 -12.17 -7.29 0.34
N ALA A 47 -13.33 -6.91 0.89
CA ALA A 47 -13.51 -6.35 2.23
C ALA A 47 -12.79 -5.01 2.51
N TRP A 48 -12.21 -4.36 1.49
CA TRP A 48 -11.53 -3.07 1.62
C TRP A 48 -12.49 -1.97 2.01
N ASP A 49 -12.20 -1.29 3.11
CA ASP A 49 -13.05 -0.24 3.65
C ASP A 49 -12.28 0.98 4.18
N LEU A 50 -13.03 1.97 4.68
CA LEU A 50 -12.48 3.24 5.14
C LEU A 50 -11.51 3.07 6.34
N ARG A 51 -11.62 1.99 7.12
CA ARG A 51 -10.68 1.67 8.20
C ARG A 51 -9.34 1.22 7.65
N ASP A 52 -9.32 0.48 6.55
CA ASP A 52 -8.08 0.08 5.89
C ASP A 52 -7.40 1.30 5.27
N ALA A 53 -8.16 2.12 4.53
CA ALA A 53 -7.67 3.40 4.00
C ALA A 53 -7.15 4.32 5.12
N LYS A 54 -7.80 4.34 6.29
CA LYS A 54 -7.32 5.12 7.45
C LYS A 54 -5.93 4.68 7.93
N VAL A 55 -5.64 3.37 7.92
CA VAL A 55 -4.29 2.88 8.25
C VAL A 55 -3.28 3.32 7.19
N VAL A 56 -3.63 3.23 5.90
CA VAL A 56 -2.78 3.71 4.79
C VAL A 56 -2.46 5.20 4.94
N CYS A 57 -3.47 6.06 5.08
CA CYS A 57 -3.31 7.50 5.16
C CYS A 57 -2.44 7.91 6.36
N ARG A 58 -2.65 7.26 7.51
CA ARG A 58 -1.82 7.51 8.69
C ARG A 58 -0.38 7.04 8.49
N GLN A 59 -0.19 5.84 7.93
CA GLN A 59 1.15 5.28 7.70
C GLN A 59 1.97 6.14 6.72
N LEU A 60 1.31 6.81 5.77
CA LEU A 60 1.94 7.71 4.79
C LEU A 60 2.08 9.16 5.26
N GLY A 61 1.55 9.52 6.44
CA GLY A 61 1.52 10.90 6.91
C GLY A 61 0.70 11.81 5.99
N CYS A 62 -0.46 11.33 5.55
CA CYS A 62 -1.42 12.01 4.69
C CYS A 62 -2.74 12.29 5.44
N GLY A 63 -2.70 12.55 6.76
CA GLY A 63 -3.92 12.91 7.49
C GLY A 63 -5.00 11.82 7.54
N HIS A 64 -6.26 12.23 7.35
CA HIS A 64 -7.44 11.37 7.48
C HIS A 64 -7.81 10.69 6.16
N ALA A 65 -8.35 9.48 6.21
CA ALA A 65 -8.94 8.85 5.02
C ALA A 65 -10.27 9.51 4.67
N LEU A 66 -10.43 9.85 3.40
CA LEU A 66 -11.64 10.42 2.80
C LEU A 66 -12.42 9.36 2.03
N ALA A 67 -11.71 8.42 1.36
CA ALA A 67 -12.34 7.33 0.62
C ALA A 67 -11.45 6.08 0.55
N ALA A 68 -12.12 4.95 0.38
CA ALA A 68 -11.54 3.65 0.06
C ALA A 68 -12.17 3.18 -1.25
N TRP A 69 -11.39 3.15 -2.33
CA TRP A 69 -11.86 2.78 -3.66
C TRP A 69 -11.48 1.34 -3.97
N GLY A 70 -12.36 0.63 -4.69
CA GLY A 70 -12.07 -0.66 -5.31
C GLY A 70 -12.07 -0.55 -6.84
N GLU A 71 -12.28 -1.67 -7.50
CA GLU A 71 -12.49 -1.84 -8.94
C GLU A 71 -11.41 -1.15 -9.79
N ALA A 72 -10.16 -1.18 -9.30
CA ALA A 72 -9.01 -0.55 -9.94
C ALA A 72 -9.28 0.92 -10.35
N HIS A 73 -9.94 1.69 -9.47
CA HIS A 73 -10.30 3.09 -9.73
C HIS A 73 -9.13 3.96 -10.23
N TYR A 74 -7.92 3.71 -9.71
CA TYR A 74 -6.68 4.38 -10.12
C TYR A 74 -5.88 3.60 -11.18
N GLY A 75 -6.57 2.73 -11.91
CA GLY A 75 -6.01 1.80 -12.87
C GLY A 75 -5.41 0.56 -12.21
N GLN A 76 -5.26 -0.48 -13.03
CA GLN A 76 -4.69 -1.77 -12.66
C GLN A 76 -3.19 -1.65 -12.40
N GLY A 77 -2.71 -2.37 -11.39
CA GLY A 77 -1.31 -2.66 -11.17
C GLY A 77 -0.82 -3.83 -12.02
N THR A 78 0.35 -4.31 -11.69
CA THR A 78 0.98 -5.48 -12.31
C THR A 78 1.79 -6.24 -11.27
N GLY A 79 1.90 -7.55 -11.44
CA GLY A 79 2.76 -8.38 -10.60
C GLY A 79 1.98 -9.04 -9.47
N TYR A 80 2.46 -8.90 -8.23
CA TYR A 80 1.88 -9.57 -7.08
C TYR A 80 0.70 -8.77 -6.51
N ILE A 81 -0.32 -9.49 -6.03
CA ILE A 81 -1.36 -8.98 -5.15
C ILE A 81 -1.07 -9.54 -3.75
N PHE A 82 -0.44 -8.74 -2.89
CA PHE A 82 0.13 -9.26 -1.66
C PHE A 82 -0.90 -9.53 -0.56
N LEU A 83 -1.99 -8.78 -0.60
CA LEU A 83 -2.96 -8.68 0.47
C LEU A 83 -4.38 -8.76 -0.08
N ASP A 84 -5.23 -9.46 0.65
CA ASP A 84 -6.64 -9.68 0.35
C ASP A 84 -7.41 -9.86 1.67
N ASN A 85 -8.71 -9.52 1.65
CA ASN A 85 -9.63 -9.65 2.77
C ASN A 85 -9.13 -8.90 4.01
N LEU A 86 -8.66 -7.67 3.81
CA LEU A 86 -8.17 -6.84 4.90
C LEU A 86 -9.30 -6.43 5.83
N LYS A 87 -9.03 -6.52 7.13
CA LYS A 87 -9.98 -6.19 8.19
C LYS A 87 -9.28 -5.37 9.26
N CYS A 88 -8.77 -4.20 8.87
CA CYS A 88 -8.24 -3.25 9.83
C CYS A 88 -9.35 -2.75 10.78
N LYS A 89 -9.00 -2.51 12.03
CA LYS A 89 -9.79 -1.74 13.00
C LYS A 89 -9.64 -0.23 12.77
N GLY A 90 -8.63 0.19 12.01
CA GLY A 90 -8.35 1.59 11.66
C GLY A 90 -7.38 2.28 12.60
N HIS A 91 -6.69 1.53 13.46
CA HIS A 91 -5.74 2.05 14.43
C HIS A 91 -4.43 1.26 14.47
N GLU A 92 -4.26 0.30 13.57
CA GLU A 92 -3.06 -0.50 13.38
C GLU A 92 -1.87 0.36 12.95
N PRO A 93 -0.67 0.16 13.52
CA PRO A 93 0.49 0.99 13.23
C PRO A 93 0.95 0.89 11.76
N SER A 94 0.58 -0.18 11.07
CA SER A 94 0.80 -0.34 9.63
C SER A 94 -0.19 -1.34 9.03
N LEU A 95 -0.33 -1.31 7.71
CA LEU A 95 -1.21 -2.20 6.95
C LEU A 95 -0.87 -3.69 7.17
N LEU A 96 0.42 -4.00 7.36
CA LEU A 96 0.93 -5.34 7.73
C LEU A 96 0.35 -5.91 9.04
N ARG A 97 -0.21 -5.05 9.90
CA ARG A 97 -0.70 -5.43 11.23
C ARG A 97 -2.22 -5.59 11.28
N CYS A 98 -2.91 -5.35 10.17
CA CYS A 98 -4.33 -5.62 10.06
C CYS A 98 -4.57 -7.13 9.98
N SER A 99 -5.76 -7.57 10.37
CA SER A 99 -6.14 -8.96 10.15
C SER A 99 -6.34 -9.19 8.66
N HIS A 100 -5.74 -10.23 8.12
CA HIS A 100 -5.89 -10.69 6.73
C HIS A 100 -5.79 -12.22 6.71
N ILE A 101 -6.21 -12.87 5.61
CA ILE A 101 -6.27 -14.34 5.55
C ILE A 101 -4.85 -14.94 5.63
N ARG A 102 -3.97 -14.61 4.66
CA ARG A 102 -2.54 -14.96 4.56
C ARG A 102 -1.89 -14.04 3.50
N TRP A 103 -0.56 -14.04 3.41
CA TRP A 103 0.20 -13.36 2.34
C TRP A 103 0.06 -14.09 1.01
N ASP A 104 -0.10 -13.36 -0.11
CA ASP A 104 -0.10 -13.92 -1.48
C ASP A 104 -1.15 -15.02 -1.70
N VAL A 105 -2.23 -14.99 -0.90
CA VAL A 105 -3.38 -15.88 -1.00
C VAL A 105 -4.59 -14.99 -1.24
N HIS A 106 -5.03 -14.94 -2.48
CA HIS A 106 -6.18 -14.15 -2.95
C HIS A 106 -6.90 -14.88 -4.08
N ASN A 107 -8.17 -14.56 -4.30
CA ASN A 107 -8.93 -14.95 -5.50
C ASN A 107 -9.07 -13.80 -6.50
N CYS A 108 -8.35 -12.70 -6.28
CA CYS A 108 -8.49 -11.48 -7.05
C CYS A 108 -7.62 -11.44 -8.31
N ASP A 109 -8.03 -10.62 -9.28
CA ASP A 109 -7.15 -10.09 -10.33
C ASP A 109 -6.93 -8.58 -10.17
N HIS A 110 -6.15 -7.95 -11.07
CA HIS A 110 -5.83 -6.53 -10.93
C HIS A 110 -7.00 -5.58 -11.22
N SER A 111 -8.14 -6.07 -11.72
CA SER A 111 -9.37 -5.28 -11.77
C SER A 111 -9.93 -4.98 -10.38
N GLU A 112 -9.47 -5.68 -9.35
CA GLU A 112 -9.87 -5.53 -7.94
C GLU A 112 -8.79 -4.80 -7.11
N ASP A 113 -7.86 -4.08 -7.75
CA ASP A 113 -6.83 -3.34 -7.01
C ASP A 113 -7.44 -2.17 -6.21
N ALA A 114 -7.17 -2.16 -4.91
CA ALA A 114 -7.67 -1.17 -3.98
C ALA A 114 -6.93 0.18 -4.09
N GLY A 115 -7.69 1.25 -3.84
CA GLY A 115 -7.22 2.64 -3.78
C GLY A 115 -7.60 3.33 -2.47
N ALA A 116 -6.88 4.38 -2.14
CA ALA A 116 -7.17 5.25 -1.00
C ALA A 116 -7.14 6.72 -1.42
N VAL A 117 -8.02 7.51 -0.81
CA VAL A 117 -7.97 8.98 -0.83
C VAL A 117 -7.77 9.45 0.59
N CYS A 118 -6.75 10.25 0.79
CA CYS A 118 -6.46 10.87 2.05
C CYS A 118 -6.59 12.39 1.94
N ASP A 119 -6.78 13.02 3.09
CA ASP A 119 -6.69 14.46 3.21
C ASP A 119 -5.26 14.93 2.88
N ILE A 120 -5.12 16.10 2.25
CA ILE A 120 -3.80 16.68 2.00
C ILE A 120 -3.29 17.41 3.27
N LEU A 121 -4.16 17.48 4.31
CA LEU A 121 -4.14 18.24 5.57
C LEU A 121 -5.01 19.49 5.51
#